data_AF-A0A933KAZ1-F1
#
_entry.id   AF-A0A933KAZ1-F1
#
_cell.length_a   1.000
_cell.length_b   1.000
_cell.length_c   1.000
_cell.angle_alpha   90.00
_cell.angle_beta   90.00
_cell.angle_gamma   90.00
#
_symmetry.space_group_name_H-M   'P 1'
#
loop_
_entity.id
_entity.type
_entity.pdbx_description
1 polymer ?
#
loop_
_entity_poly.entity_id
_entity_poly.type
_entity_poly.pdbx_seq_one_letter_code
_entity_poly.pdbx_strand_id
1 'polypeptide(L)'
;MLVFLYVGMDYAVLREVDLYFNLLKAIADLAATKGVRTLRWGQTSPDAKGRMGARLQPLWFALRLRNPLARAVLPWLGPWLFPERRQLERRVFGGG
;
A
#
# COMPACT_ATOMS: atom_id res chain seq x y z
N MET A 1 -8.05 13.72 -7.19
CA MET A 1 -7.34 12.59 -6.55
C MET A 1 -7.22 12.89 -5.07
N LEU A 2 -7.47 11.91 -4.19
CA LEU A 2 -7.24 12.04 -2.75
C LEU A 2 -6.07 11.14 -2.33
N VAL A 3 -5.20 11.64 -1.45
CA VAL A 3 -4.01 10.91 -0.98
C VAL A 3 -4.08 10.80 0.53
N PHE A 4 -4.03 9.57 1.02
CA PHE A 4 -3.89 9.28 2.43
C PHE A 4 -2.41 9.30 2.81
N LEU A 5 -1.98 10.38 3.47
CA LEU A 5 -0.57 10.65 3.80
C LEU A 5 -0.22 10.30 5.25
N TYR A 6 -1.02 10.78 6.20
CA TYR A 6 -0.76 10.62 7.63
C TYR A 6 -2.02 10.19 8.36
N VAL A 7 -1.84 9.37 9.39
CA VAL A 7 -2.89 9.04 10.35
C VAL A 7 -2.31 8.79 11.73
N GLY A 8 -3.01 9.27 12.75
CA GLY A 8 -2.88 8.80 14.13
C GLY A 8 -4.12 8.02 14.52
N MET A 9 -3.94 7.00 15.36
CA MET A 9 -5.02 6.24 15.96
C MET A 9 -4.72 6.03 17.43
N ASP A 10 -5.77 5.92 18.24
CA ASP A 10 -5.60 5.38 19.59
C ASP A 10 -5.43 3.86 19.49
N TYR A 11 -4.22 3.40 19.82
CA TYR A 11 -3.86 1.99 19.74
C TYR A 11 -4.45 1.16 20.89
N ALA A 12 -4.87 1.79 21.99
CA ALA A 12 -5.47 1.10 23.13
C ALA A 12 -6.80 0.44 22.73
N VAL A 13 -7.58 1.09 21.87
CA VAL A 13 -8.91 0.63 21.44
C VAL A 13 -8.93 0.00 20.05
N LEU A 14 -7.76 -0.07 19.38
CA LEU A 14 -7.66 -0.42 17.95
C LEU A 14 -8.38 -1.72 17.58
N ARG A 15 -8.27 -2.75 18.45
CA ARG A 15 -8.85 -4.08 18.22
C ARG A 15 -10.29 -4.22 18.70
N GLU A 16 -10.68 -3.45 19.71
CA GLU A 16 -12.02 -3.55 20.30
C GLU A 16 -13.10 -3.03 19.35
N VAL A 17 -12.74 -2.04 18.53
CA VAL A 17 -13.69 -1.37 17.62
C VAL A 17 -13.28 -1.42 16.15
N ASP A 18 -12.33 -2.29 15.78
CA ASP A 18 -11.77 -2.37 14.41
C ASP A 18 -11.40 -0.99 13.84
N LEU A 19 -10.81 -0.12 14.68
CA LEU A 19 -10.66 1.31 14.42
C LEU A 19 -9.95 1.58 13.09
N TYR A 20 -8.95 0.75 12.74
CA TYR A 20 -8.23 0.87 11.48
C TYR A 20 -9.12 0.65 10.25
N PHE A 21 -9.98 -0.37 10.27
CA PHE A 21 -10.88 -0.65 9.15
C PHE A 21 -11.96 0.40 9.02
N ASN A 22 -12.50 0.87 10.15
CA ASN A 22 -13.48 1.94 10.19
C ASN A 22 -12.91 3.25 9.64
N LEU A 23 -11.69 3.60 10.02
CA LEU A 23 -10.95 4.72 9.46
C LEU A 23 -10.76 4.59 7.94
N LEU A 24 -10.28 3.43 7.46
CA LEU A 24 -10.10 3.20 6.03
C LEU A 24 -11.43 3.38 5.28
N LYS A 25 -12.53 2.82 5.79
CA LYS A 25 -13.86 3.01 5.21
C LYS A 25 -14.26 4.48 5.16
N ALA A 26 -14.08 5.21 6.25
CA ALA A 26 -14.42 6.64 6.31
C ALA A 26 -13.67 7.48 5.26
N ILE A 27 -12.41 7.12 4.97
CA ILE A 27 -11.62 7.78 3.92
C ILE A 27 -12.14 7.44 2.52
N ALA A 28 -12.53 6.19 2.27
CA ALA A 28 -13.17 5.79 1.02
C ALA A 28 -14.48 6.54 0.80
N ASP A 29 -15.33 6.61 1.83
CA ASP A 29 -16.60 7.32 1.79
C ASP A 29 -16.38 8.81 1.49
N LEU A 30 -15.43 9.45 2.19
CA LEU A 30 -15.03 10.84 1.93
C LEU A 30 -14.58 11.05 0.47
N ALA A 31 -13.80 10.12 -0.07
CA ALA A 31 -13.35 10.17 -1.46
C ALA A 31 -14.54 10.07 -2.44
N ALA A 32 -15.49 9.17 -2.15
CA ALA A 32 -16.71 9.02 -2.94
C ALA A 32 -17.58 10.28 -2.88
N THR A 33 -17.81 10.84 -1.68
CA THR A 33 -18.58 12.09 -1.49
C THR A 33 -17.95 13.27 -2.23
N LYS A 34 -16.62 13.34 -2.29
CA LYS A 34 -15.90 14.37 -3.06
C LYS A 34 -15.88 14.10 -4.58
N GLY A 35 -16.49 13.01 -5.05
CA GLY A 35 -16.51 12.63 -6.45
C GLY A 35 -15.12 12.32 -7.04
N VAL A 36 -14.12 12.01 -6.20
CA VAL A 36 -12.78 11.73 -6.73
C VAL A 36 -12.71 10.33 -7.33
N ARG A 37 -12.18 10.23 -8.54
CA ARG A 37 -12.04 8.95 -9.25
C ARG A 37 -10.90 8.07 -8.74
N THR A 38 -10.02 8.60 -7.90
CA THR A 38 -8.80 7.91 -7.47
C THR A 38 -8.42 8.30 -6.04
N LEU A 39 -8.24 7.28 -5.22
CA LEU A 39 -7.78 7.34 -3.84
C LEU A 39 -6.47 6.55 -3.71
N ARG A 40 -5.41 7.20 -3.23
CA ARG A 40 -4.11 6.57 -2.97
C ARG A 40 -3.95 6.30 -1.48
N TRP A 41 -3.91 5.02 -1.11
CA TRP A 41 -3.90 4.55 0.27
C TRP A 41 -2.52 4.51 0.94
N GLY A 42 -1.42 4.73 0.21
CA GLY A 42 -0.05 4.51 0.69
C GLY A 42 0.39 3.04 0.64
N GLN A 43 1.62 2.75 1.05
CA GLN A 43 2.29 1.46 0.74
C GLN A 43 2.03 0.31 1.73
N THR A 44 1.80 0.61 3.02
CA THR A 44 1.69 -0.41 4.07
C THR A 44 0.32 -1.10 4.10
N SER A 45 0.18 -2.23 4.81
CA SER A 45 -1.11 -2.92 5.03
C SER A 45 -1.94 -3.22 3.75
N PRO A 46 -1.34 -3.89 2.75
CA PRO A 46 -2.00 -4.17 1.47
C PRO A 46 -3.26 -5.03 1.62
N ASP A 47 -3.29 -5.99 2.55
CA ASP A 47 -4.47 -6.84 2.77
C ASP A 47 -5.69 -6.03 3.23
N ALA A 48 -5.50 -5.10 4.15
CA ALA A 48 -6.60 -4.27 4.67
C ALA A 48 -7.15 -3.33 3.59
N LYS A 49 -6.26 -2.74 2.80
CA LYS A 49 -6.63 -1.86 1.69
C LYS A 49 -7.26 -2.63 0.53
N GLY A 50 -6.77 -3.84 0.26
CA GLY A 50 -7.33 -4.73 -0.75
C GLY A 50 -8.79 -5.09 -0.47
N ARG A 51 -9.19 -5.21 0.80
CA ARG A 51 -10.61 -5.39 1.19
C ARG A 51 -11.50 -4.20 0.81
N MET A 52 -10.93 -3.00 0.65
CA MET A 52 -11.63 -1.80 0.17
C MET A 52 -11.62 -1.69 -1.37
N GLY A 53 -11.16 -2.73 -2.08
CA GLY A 53 -11.02 -2.72 -3.53
C GLY A 53 -9.78 -1.98 -4.05
N ALA A 54 -8.81 -1.67 -3.17
CA ALA A 54 -7.54 -1.11 -3.60
C ALA A 54 -6.76 -2.13 -4.46
N ARG A 55 -6.10 -1.63 -5.50
CA ARG A 55 -5.19 -2.41 -6.35
C ARG A 55 -3.74 -2.07 -6.03
N LEU A 56 -2.85 -3.03 -6.26
CA LEU A 56 -1.43 -2.80 -6.05
C LEU A 56 -0.86 -2.06 -7.24
N GLN A 57 -0.11 -0.99 -6.96
CA GLN A 57 0.67 -0.30 -7.97
C GLN A 57 2.15 -0.59 -7.71
N PRO A 58 2.85 -1.29 -8.63
CA PRO A 58 4.26 -1.57 -8.44
C PRO A 58 5.06 -0.27 -8.41
N LEU A 59 6.03 -0.20 -7.51
CA LEU A 59 6.98 0.90 -7.37
C LEU A 59 8.39 0.37 -7.54
N TRP A 60 9.25 1.18 -8.15
CA TRP A 60 10.61 0.80 -8.50
C TRP A 60 11.60 1.76 -7.84
N PHE A 61 12.69 1.21 -7.32
CA PHE A 61 13.84 1.99 -6.87
C PHE A 61 14.93 1.94 -7.94
N ALA A 62 15.37 3.11 -8.41
CA ALA A 62 16.53 3.22 -9.26
C ALA A 62 17.77 3.43 -8.38
N LEU A 63 18.73 2.51 -8.45
CA LEU A 63 19.97 2.58 -7.68
C LEU A 63 21.16 2.82 -8.61
N ARG A 64 21.94 3.86 -8.32
CA ARG A 64 23.21 4.14 -9.01
C ARG A 64 24.35 4.06 -8.00
N LEU A 65 25.24 3.08 -8.19
CA LEU A 65 26.42 2.89 -7.36
C LEU A 65 27.64 3.54 -8.00
N ARG A 66 28.40 4.31 -7.22
CA ARG A 66 29.66 4.93 -7.66
C ARG A 66 30.86 4.00 -7.54
N ASN A 67 30.83 3.06 -6.59
CA ASN A 67 31.90 2.11 -6.38
C ASN A 67 31.74 0.90 -7.32
N PRO A 68 32.74 0.56 -8.16
CA PRO A 68 32.66 -0.56 -9.11
C PRO A 68 32.52 -1.93 -8.42
N LEU A 69 33.10 -2.10 -7.23
CA LEU A 69 32.98 -3.36 -6.47
C LEU A 69 31.55 -3.54 -5.95
N ALA A 70 30.95 -2.50 -5.38
CA ALA A 70 29.56 -2.56 -4.94
C ALA A 70 28.61 -2.83 -6.13
N ARG A 71 28.90 -2.27 -7.30
CA ARG A 71 28.16 -2.51 -8.54
C ARG A 71 28.24 -3.98 -8.98
N ALA A 72 29.38 -4.64 -8.79
CA ALA A 72 29.56 -6.05 -9.13
C ALA A 72 28.86 -6.99 -8.13
N VAL A 73 28.81 -6.64 -6.85
CA VAL A 73 28.20 -7.48 -5.80
C VAL A 73 26.66 -7.34 -5.76
N LEU A 74 26.10 -6.18 -6.13
CA LEU A 74 24.66 -5.92 -6.00
C LEU A 74 23.74 -6.94 -6.72
N PRO A 75 24.01 -7.38 -7.96
CA PRO A 75 23.15 -8.38 -8.63
C PRO A 75 23.11 -9.71 -7.90
N TRP A 76 24.22 -10.11 -7.26
CA TRP A 76 24.30 -11.35 -6.50
C TRP A 76 23.49 -11.27 -5.20
N LEU A 77 23.51 -10.11 -4.52
CA LEU A 77 22.69 -9.86 -3.33
C LEU A 77 21.24 -9.49 -3.64
N GLY A 78 20.91 -9.17 -4.89
CA GLY A 78 19.60 -8.67 -5.31
C GLY A 78 18.42 -9.53 -4.82
N PRO A 79 18.40 -10.85 -5.08
CA PRO A 79 17.31 -11.73 -4.65
C PRO A 79 17.16 -11.82 -3.12
N TRP A 80 18.25 -11.64 -2.38
CA TRP A 80 18.23 -11.67 -0.91
C TRP A 80 17.79 -10.33 -0.31
N LEU A 81 18.23 -9.21 -0.90
CA LEU A 81 17.85 -7.86 -0.47
C LEU A 81 16.40 -7.52 -0.83
N PHE A 82 15.93 -7.99 -1.99
CA PHE A 82 14.61 -7.71 -2.54
C PHE A 82 13.86 -9.01 -2.86
N PRO A 83 13.49 -9.81 -1.85
CA PRO A 83 12.73 -11.02 -2.09
C PRO A 83 11.39 -10.67 -2.73
N GLU A 84 11.03 -11.38 -3.80
CA GLU A 84 9.75 -11.19 -4.47
C GLU A 84 8.60 -11.51 -3.52
N ARG A 85 7.81 -10.49 -3.19
CA ARG A 85 6.57 -10.67 -2.44
C ARG A 85 5.41 -10.70 -3.41
N ARG A 86 4.94 -11.91 -3.75
CA ARG A 86 3.71 -12.08 -4.51
C ARG A 86 2.51 -11.74 -3.61
N GLN A 87 1.88 -10.60 -3.85
CA GLN A 87 0.61 -10.25 -3.20
C GLN A 87 -0.53 -10.40 -4.20
N LEU A 88 -1.57 -11.10 -3.77
CA LEU A 88 -2.73 -11.41 -4.59
C LEU A 88 -3.64 -10.18 -4.65
N GLU A 89 -3.98 -9.73 -5.85
CA GLU A 89 -5.01 -8.72 -6.02
C GLU A 89 -6.38 -9.32 -5.73
N ARG A 90 -7.18 -8.61 -4.92
CA ARG A 90 -8.52 -9.05 -4.54
C ARG A 90 -9.56 -8.28 -5.36
N ARG A 91 -10.36 -8.99 -6.14
CA ARG A 91 -11.54 -8.40 -6.82
C ARG A 91 -12.68 -8.33 -5.81
N VAL A 92 -12.96 -7.12 -5.31
CA VAL A 92 -14.03 -6.88 -4.32
C VAL A 92 -15.33 -6.44 -4.99
N PHE A 93 -15.25 -5.76 -6.13
CA PHE A 93 -16.43 -5.37 -6.92
C PHE A 93 -16.71 -6.48 -7.95
N GLY A 94 -17.88 -7.12 -7.84
CA GLY A 94 -18.40 -8.03 -8.86
C GLY A 94 -18.76 -7.26 -10.12
N GLY A 95 -18.40 -7.80 -11.30
CA GLY A 95 -18.75 -7.20 -12.58
C GLY A 95 -20.26 -7.12 -12.76
N GLY A 96 -20.74 -5.95 -13.22
CA GLY A 96 -22.00 -5.86 -13.96
C GLY A 96 -21.80 -6.31 -15.41
#